data_AF-K9TGB6-F1
#
_entry.id   AF-K9TGB6-F1
#
_cell.length_a   1.000
_cell.length_b   1.000
_cell.length_c   1.000
_cell.angle_alpha   90.00
_cell.angle_beta   90.00
_cell.angle_gamma   90.00
#
_symmetry.space_group_name_H-M   'P 1'
#
loop_
_entity.id
_entity.type
_entity.pdbx_description
1 polymer ?
#
loop_
_entity_poly.entity_id
_entity_poly.type
_entity_poly.pdbx_seq_one_letter_code
_entity_poly.pdbx_strand_id
1 'polypeptide(L)' 'MYYLNLLPGAIPELLATVQDTHCLTQADRYGMMAAILDESLSDEDRFSLDRLLRSLYRGRVQVVDELSIVQ' A
#
# COMPACT_ATOMS: atom_id res chain seq x y z
N MET A 1 -15.20 -21.94 1.53
CA MET A 1 -14.78 -20.93 2.53
C MET A 1 -14.61 -19.63 1.76
N TYR A 2 -15.44 -18.61 2.04
CA TYR A 2 -15.35 -17.32 1.35
C TYR A 2 -14.34 -16.45 2.08
N TYR A 3 -13.25 -16.11 1.42
CA TYR A 3 -12.26 -15.17 1.93
C TYR A 3 -12.77 -13.75 1.69
N LEU A 4 -12.90 -12.97 2.75
CA LEU A 4 -13.34 -11.58 2.70
C LEU A 4 -12.11 -10.70 2.47
N ASN A 5 -12.07 -10.01 1.32
CA ASN A 5 -11.05 -8.98 1.08
C ASN A 5 -11.33 -7.78 1.98
N LEU A 6 -10.42 -7.52 2.91
CA LEU A 6 -10.55 -6.44 3.88
C LEU A 6 -10.28 -5.06 3.27
N LEU A 7 -9.57 -5.01 2.14
CA LEU A 7 -9.09 -3.79 1.50
C LEU A 7 -9.33 -3.80 -0.02
N PRO A 8 -10.59 -3.96 -0.47
CA PRO A 8 -10.90 -4.04 -1.89
C PRO A 8 -10.54 -2.73 -2.59
N GLY A 9 -9.65 -2.81 -3.59
CA GLY A 9 -9.24 -1.66 -4.40
C GLY A 9 -8.26 -0.69 -3.73
N ALA A 10 -7.90 -0.91 -2.46
CA ALA A 10 -7.03 0.01 -1.72
C ALA A 10 -5.57 -0.01 -2.23
N ILE A 11 -5.07 -1.15 -2.70
CA ILE A 11 -3.69 -1.26 -3.21
C ILE A 11 -3.49 -0.46 -4.51
N PRO A 12 -4.36 -0.57 -5.54
CA PRO A 12 -4.29 0.30 -6.71
C PRO A 12 -4.34 1.79 -6.37
N GLU A 13 -5.23 2.20 -5.46
CA GLU A 13 -5.36 3.60 -5.03
C GLU A 13 -4.09 4.11 -4.35
N LEU A 14 -3.57 3.34 -3.39
CA LEU A 14 -2.30 3.62 -2.72
C LEU A 14 -1.15 3.76 -3.72
N LEU A 15 -1.06 2.86 -4.70
CA LEU A 15 -0.02 2.94 -5.73
C LEU A 15 -0.11 4.23 -6.57
N ALA A 16 -1.33 4.65 -6.92
CA ALA A 16 -1.54 5.91 -7.65
C ALA A 16 -1.07 7.11 -6.81
N THR A 17 -1.48 7.18 -5.55
CA THR A 17 -1.04 8.25 -4.63
C THR A 17 0.47 8.26 -4.43
N VAL A 18 1.10 7.10 -4.24
CA VAL A 18 2.57 7.01 -4.08
C VAL A 18 3.30 7.38 -5.37
N GLN A 19 2.73 7.07 -6.53
CA GLN A 19 3.33 7.44 -7.82
C GLN A 19 3.35 8.97 -8.01
N ASP A 20 2.30 9.67 -7.55
CA ASP A 20 2.21 11.12 -7.66
C ASP A 20 3.03 11.85 -6.59
N THR A 21 3.04 11.33 -5.36
CA THR A 21 3.67 12.00 -4.22
C THR A 21 5.11 11.58 -3.96
N HIS A 22 5.51 10.39 -4.44
CA HIS A 22 6.75 9.70 -4.05
C HIS A 22 6.90 9.49 -2.54
N CYS A 23 5.79 9.54 -1.81
CA CYS A 23 5.76 9.47 -0.36
C CYS A 23 4.80 8.37 0.10
N LEU A 24 5.07 7.80 1.27
CA LEU A 24 4.18 6.92 2.00
C LEU A 24 3.87 7.53 3.35
N THR A 25 2.59 7.78 3.58
CA THR A 25 2.07 8.33 4.83
C THR A 25 2.01 7.26 5.92
N GLN A 26 1.72 7.67 7.15
CA GLN A 26 1.45 6.73 8.23
C GLN A 26 0.22 5.85 7.93
N ALA A 27 -0.82 6.41 7.31
CA ALA A 27 -2.02 5.66 6.92
C ALA A 27 -1.69 4.58 5.88
N ASP A 28 -0.91 4.92 4.85
CA ASP A 28 -0.51 3.96 3.81
C ASP A 28 0.28 2.79 4.38
N ARG A 29 1.18 3.06 5.34
CA ARG A 29 1.96 2.01 6.01
C ARG A 29 1.07 1.01 6.75
N TYR A 30 0.06 1.49 7.46
CA TYR A 30 -0.90 0.61 8.13
C TYR A 30 -1.81 -0.12 7.13
N GLY A 31 -2.22 0.54 6.05
CA GLY A 31 -2.95 -0.10 4.95
C GLY A 31 -2.16 -1.24 4.31
N MET A 32 -0.87 -1.02 4.02
CA MET A 32 0.03 -2.07 3.52
C MET A 32 0.21 -3.19 4.54
N MET A 33 0.36 -2.88 5.83
CA MET A 33 0.48 -3.91 6.87
C MET A 33 -0.78 -4.78 6.95
N ALA A 34 -1.96 -4.18 6.87
CA ALA A 34 -3.22 -4.90 6.85
C ALA A 34 -3.34 -5.79 5.59
N ALA A 35 -2.94 -5.28 4.42
CA ALA A 35 -2.94 -6.05 3.17
C ALA A 35 -1.95 -7.22 3.20
N ILE A 36 -0.75 -7.04 3.76
CA ILE A 36 0.26 -8.11 3.89
C ILE A 36 -0.24 -9.26 4.79
N LEU A 37 -1.06 -8.94 5.79
CA LEU A 37 -1.62 -9.91 6.73
C LEU A 37 -2.95 -10.52 6.23
N ASP A 38 -3.47 -10.08 5.09
CA ASP A 38 -4.70 -10.58 4.50
C ASP A 38 -4.42 -11.82 3.62
N GLU A 39 -4.91 -12.99 4.06
CA GLU A 39 -4.79 -14.26 3.30
C GLU A 39 -5.61 -14.27 2.01
N SER A 40 -6.49 -13.29 1.81
CA SER A 40 -7.35 -13.15 0.63
C SER A 40 -6.78 -12.23 -0.45
N LEU A 41 -5.59 -11.64 -0.22
CA LEU A 41 -4.95 -10.72 -1.13
C LEU A 41 -4.68 -11.39 -2.49
N SER A 42 -5.02 -10.70 -3.58
CA SER A 42 -4.76 -11.20 -4.92
C SER A 42 -3.26 -11.26 -5.23
N ASP A 43 -2.83 -12.15 -6.11
CA ASP A 43 -1.43 -12.20 -6.56
C ASP A 43 -0.99 -10.88 -7.21
N GLU A 44 -1.88 -10.19 -7.92
CA GLU A 44 -1.62 -8.90 -8.54
C GLU A 44 -1.33 -7.81 -7.50
N ASP A 45 -2.17 -7.72 -6.45
CA ASP A 45 -1.97 -6.79 -5.35
C ASP A 45 -0.70 -7.13 -4.56
N ARG A 46 -0.40 -8.42 -4.40
CA ARG A 46 0.83 -8.89 -3.77
C ARG A 46 2.07 -8.47 -4.54
N PHE A 47 2.10 -8.65 -5.86
CA PHE A 47 3.20 -8.19 -6.72
C PHE A 47 3.35 -6.66 -6.70
N SER A 48 2.22 -5.96 -6.65
CA SER A 48 2.17 -4.50 -6.51
C SER A 48 2.82 -4.02 -5.21
N LEU A 49 2.51 -4.66 -4.08
CA LEU A 49 3.14 -4.40 -2.79
C LEU A 49 4.63 -4.72 -2.80
N ASP A 50 5.05 -5.86 -3.35
CA ASP A 50 6.48 -6.22 -3.46
C ASP A 50 7.27 -5.16 -4.25
N ARG A 51 6.69 -4.63 -5.33
CA ARG A 51 7.30 -3.56 -6.14
C ARG A 51 7.45 -2.26 -5.33
N LEU A 52 6.44 -1.94 -4.52
CA LEU A 52 6.46 -0.76 -3.66
C LEU A 52 7.49 -0.90 -2.55
N LEU A 53 7.53 -2.04 -1.85
CA LEU A 53 8.54 -2.37 -0.84
C LEU A 53 9.96 -2.28 -1.42
N ARG A 54 10.16 -2.75 -2.66
CA ARG A 54 11.45 -2.61 -3.37
C ARG A 54 11.79 -1.16 -3.68
N SER A 55 10.80 -0.32 -3.97
CA SER A 55 11.00 1.11 -4.24
C SER A 55 11.37 1.87 -2.96
N LEU A 56 10.71 1.55 -1.84
CA LEU A 56 11.09 2.00 -0.49
C LEU A 56 12.52 1.61 -0.14
N TYR A 57 12.87 0.32 -0.27
CA TYR A 57 14.21 -0.19 0.02
C TYR A 57 15.30 0.53 -0.80
N ARG A 58 14.97 0.93 -2.04
CA ARG A 58 15.87 1.68 -2.92
C ARG A 58 15.89 3.20 -2.68
N GLY A 59 15.13 3.70 -1.70
CA GLY A 59 15.00 5.13 -1.41
C GLY A 59 14.29 5.94 -2.49
N ARG A 60 13.53 5.29 -3.38
CA ARG A 60 12.75 5.96 -4.45
C ARG A 60 11.41 6.48 -3.97
N VAL A 61 10.93 5.96 -2.84
CA VAL A 61 9.73 6.40 -2.13
C VAL A 61 10.18 6.73 -0.71
N GLN A 62 9.75 7.88 -0.20
CA GLN A 62 10.09 8.34 1.14
C GLN A 62 8.96 8.02 2.11
N VAL A 63 9.31 7.76 3.38
CA VAL A 63 8.32 7.63 4.44
C VAL A 63 8.16 8.98 5.11
N VAL A 64 6.93 9.43 5.24
CA VAL A 64 6.58 10.69 5.92
C VAL A 64 5.66 10.39 7.11
N ASP A 65 5.74 11.22 8.14
CA ASP A 65 4.86 11.14 9.32
C ASP A 65 3.58 11.98 9.15
N GLU A 66 3.30 12.39 7.92
CA GLU A 66 2.00 12.95 7.56
C GLU A 66 0.93 11.86 7.64
N LEU A 67 -0.26 12.24 8.11
CA LEU A 67 -1.45 11.45 7.93
C LEU A 67 -2.01 11.79 6.56
N SER A 68 -2.44 10.79 5.78
CA SER A 68 -3.29 11.02 4.62
C SER A 68 -4.66 11.46 5.14
N ILE A 69 -4.79 12.75 5.46
CA ILE A 69 -6.06 13.37 5.82
C ILE A 69 -6.70 13.82 4.52
N VAL A 70 -7.89 13.32 4.25
CA VAL A 70 -8.75 13.80 3.15
C VAL A 70 -8.83 15.33 3.26
N GLN A 71 -8.37 16.04 2.23
CA GLN A 71 -8.67 17.46 2.02
C GLN A 71 -9.92 17.61 1.15
#